data_AF-A0AAW9VDW9-F1
#
_entry.id   AF-A0AAW9VDW9-F1
#
_cell.length_a   1.000
_cell.length_b   1.000
_cell.length_c   1.000
_cell.angle_alpha   90.00
_cell.angle_beta   90.00
_cell.angle_gamma   90.00
#
_symmetry.space_group_name_H-M   'P 1'
#
loop_
_entity.id
_entity.type
_entity.pdbx_description
1 polymer ?
#
loop_
_entity_poly.entity_id
_entity_poly.type
_entity_poly.pdbx_seq_one_letter_code
_entity_poly.pdbx_strand_id
1 'polypeptide(L)'
;MAKPDWGTLQQQFLAAHAESGISPKEWCEEQGLKYSTAKRYIKIANGSANSQKKSANETANSQNEKCTNEPVRNSDISITQSREQDSAHDDENTFNLSDYGLNDMQFRFVNEYLVDLNRTAAYKRAGGNGEGNTAYVGASRMYRNAKVNRAITDALADRERRTQITQDEVLKLWWDIATADVNEITEYRRLCCRHCWGFGFQYQWRDAVEFEEAKQEATEKKKREPLDVGGYGYDDTLDPNPECPRCNGRGVGRAHFHDTRDLTGAARRLFAGVKEGKFGIEVITRNQDDALKMVAQHLGMVKNRTEHTGKNGGPIQYEDISDSELEERLRELGYGRNKSQLNEKLTDS
;
A
#
# COMPACT_ATOMS: atom_id res chain seq x y z
N MET A 1 21.86 -44.26 -4.22
CA MET A 1 21.92 -43.34 -5.38
C MET A 1 22.70 -42.10 -4.96
N ALA A 2 23.78 -41.77 -5.68
CA ALA A 2 24.58 -40.59 -5.39
C ALA A 2 23.72 -39.32 -5.59
N LYS A 3 23.87 -38.33 -4.71
CA LYS A 3 23.16 -37.05 -4.85
C LYS A 3 23.70 -36.34 -6.11
N PRO A 4 22.84 -35.80 -6.99
CA PRO A 4 23.29 -35.00 -8.12
C PRO A 4 24.08 -33.79 -7.62
N ASP A 5 25.25 -33.55 -8.21
CA ASP A 5 26.01 -32.34 -7.93
C ASP A 5 25.41 -31.15 -8.68
N TRP A 6 24.52 -30.43 -7.99
CA TRP A 6 23.77 -29.31 -8.53
C TRP A 6 24.66 -28.14 -9.00
N GLY A 7 25.87 -27.99 -8.44
CA GLY A 7 26.80 -26.94 -8.85
C GLY A 7 27.32 -27.18 -10.26
N THR A 8 27.75 -28.41 -10.54
CA THR A 8 28.23 -28.83 -11.87
C THR A 8 27.11 -28.77 -12.91
N LEU A 9 25.89 -29.20 -12.55
CA LEU A 9 24.73 -29.14 -13.44
C LEU A 9 24.33 -27.71 -13.82
N GLN A 10 24.42 -26.74 -12.89
CA GLN A 10 24.16 -25.33 -13.18
C GLN A 10 25.17 -24.76 -14.19
N GLN A 11 26.46 -25.13 -14.09
CA GLN A 11 27.48 -24.68 -15.04
C GLN A 11 27.26 -25.28 -16.44
N GLN A 12 26.91 -26.56 -16.52
CA GLN A 12 26.58 -27.21 -17.80
C GLN A 12 25.34 -26.60 -18.45
N PHE A 13 24.30 -26.28 -17.66
CA PHE A 13 23.13 -25.56 -18.15
C PHE A 13 23.48 -24.18 -18.70
N LEU A 14 24.29 -23.40 -17.97
CA LEU A 14 24.68 -22.06 -18.43
C LEU A 14 25.49 -22.10 -19.74
N ALA A 15 26.37 -23.09 -19.91
CA ALA A 15 27.10 -23.30 -21.17
C ALA A 15 26.14 -23.66 -22.32
N ALA A 16 25.26 -24.64 -22.10
CA ALA A 16 24.29 -25.06 -23.12
C ALA A 16 23.30 -23.92 -23.49
N HIS A 17 22.85 -23.14 -22.51
CA HIS A 17 21.97 -22.00 -22.73
C HIS A 17 22.68 -20.85 -23.47
N ALA A 18 23.97 -20.63 -23.23
CA ALA A 18 24.76 -19.63 -23.96
C ALA A 18 24.95 -20.01 -25.43
N GLU A 19 25.07 -21.30 -25.74
CA GLU A 19 25.30 -21.80 -27.10
C GLU A 19 24.00 -21.99 -27.91
N SER A 20 22.95 -22.54 -27.29
CA SER A 20 21.73 -22.99 -27.97
C SER A 20 20.46 -22.24 -27.58
N GLY A 21 20.50 -21.44 -26.50
CA GLY A 21 19.31 -20.79 -25.94
C GLY A 21 18.28 -21.75 -25.33
N ILE A 22 18.67 -22.99 -25.03
CA ILE A 22 17.76 -24.03 -24.51
C ILE A 22 17.13 -23.63 -23.17
N SER A 23 15.83 -23.88 -23.01
CA SER A 23 15.14 -23.52 -21.77
C SER A 23 15.55 -24.43 -20.61
N PRO A 24 15.49 -23.95 -19.34
CA PRO A 24 15.78 -24.79 -18.16
C PRO A 24 14.96 -26.07 -18.07
N LYS A 25 13.76 -26.09 -18.67
CA LYS A 25 12.87 -27.25 -18.65
C LYS A 25 13.32 -28.32 -19.65
N GLU A 26 13.59 -27.91 -20.89
CA GLU A 26 14.07 -28.81 -21.95
C GLU A 26 15.44 -29.39 -21.59
N TRP A 27 16.34 -28.57 -21.05
CA TRP A 27 17.65 -29.05 -20.58
C TRP A 27 17.54 -30.08 -19.45
N CYS A 28 16.60 -29.90 -18.51
CA CYS A 28 16.37 -30.90 -17.46
C CYS A 28 15.83 -32.21 -18.02
N GLU A 29 14.96 -32.15 -19.04
CA GLU A 29 14.39 -33.33 -19.69
C GLU A 29 15.46 -34.11 -20.46
N GLU A 30 16.38 -33.42 -21.14
CA GLU A 30 17.55 -34.04 -21.82
C GLU A 30 18.52 -34.72 -20.85
N GLN A 31 18.75 -34.11 -19.68
CA GLN A 31 19.63 -34.67 -18.64
C GLN A 31 18.95 -35.75 -17.78
N GLY A 32 17.69 -36.13 -18.09
CA GLY A 32 16.93 -37.12 -17.33
C GLY A 32 16.58 -36.67 -15.90
N LEU A 33 16.59 -35.36 -15.65
CA LEU A 33 16.31 -34.75 -14.36
C LEU A 33 14.85 -34.33 -14.26
N LYS A 34 14.21 -34.64 -13.13
CA LYS A 34 12.85 -34.15 -12.86
C LYS A 34 12.87 -32.63 -12.65
N TYR A 35 12.34 -31.88 -13.61
CA TYR A 35 12.32 -30.41 -13.61
C TYR A 35 11.77 -29.80 -12.30
N SER A 36 10.76 -30.41 -11.68
CA SER A 36 10.18 -29.94 -10.42
C SER A 36 11.18 -29.82 -9.27
N THR A 37 12.22 -30.65 -9.28
CA THR A 37 13.31 -30.66 -8.30
C THR A 37 14.44 -29.73 -8.74
N ALA A 38 14.79 -29.76 -10.03
CA ALA A 38 15.89 -29.01 -10.61
C ALA A 38 15.66 -27.49 -10.67
N LYS A 39 14.41 -27.04 -10.80
CA LYS A 39 14.05 -25.61 -10.92
C LYS A 39 14.50 -24.70 -9.76
N ARG A 40 14.90 -25.27 -8.61
CA ARG A 40 15.44 -24.49 -7.47
C ARG A 40 16.93 -24.17 -7.65
N TYR A 41 17.64 -25.01 -8.39
CA TYR A 41 19.10 -24.98 -8.54
C TYR A 41 19.51 -24.50 -9.94
N ILE A 42 18.70 -24.77 -10.96
CA ILE A 42 18.99 -24.41 -12.36
C ILE A 42 18.31 -23.10 -12.73
N LYS A 43 19.10 -22.04 -12.98
CA LYS A 43 18.61 -20.68 -13.27
C LYS A 43 19.38 -20.02 -14.40
N ILE A 44 18.67 -19.32 -15.28
CA ILE A 44 19.27 -18.39 -16.24
C ILE A 44 19.82 -17.21 -15.44
N ALA A 45 21.07 -16.83 -15.67
CA ALA A 45 21.75 -15.76 -14.95
C ALA A 45 21.16 -14.38 -15.31
N ASN A 46 20.02 -14.04 -14.71
CA ASN A 46 19.60 -12.66 -14.48
C ASN A 46 19.83 -12.36 -13.00
N GLY A 47 20.67 -11.36 -12.73
CA GLY A 47 21.27 -11.11 -11.41
C GLY A 47 20.27 -11.06 -10.26
N SER A 48 20.59 -11.75 -9.18
CA SER A 48 20.07 -11.43 -7.85
C SER A 48 21.21 -11.39 -6.84
N ALA A 49 21.71 -10.17 -6.60
CA ALA A 49 21.99 -9.76 -5.23
C ALA A 49 20.65 -9.43 -4.56
N ASN A 50 20.57 -9.69 -3.26
CA ASN A 50 19.47 -9.39 -2.32
C ASN A 50 18.19 -10.23 -2.38
N SER A 51 18.23 -11.28 -1.57
CA SER A 51 17.30 -11.54 -0.45
C SER A 51 16.45 -10.34 -0.02
N GLN A 52 15.17 -10.63 0.28
CA GLN A 52 14.14 -9.80 0.92
C GLN A 52 13.45 -8.72 0.07
N LYS A 53 12.37 -9.13 -0.62
CA LYS A 53 11.07 -8.41 -0.68
C LYS A 53 10.00 -9.39 -1.17
N LYS A 54 9.06 -9.75 -0.30
CA LYS A 54 7.85 -10.49 -0.71
C LYS A 54 6.78 -9.50 -1.15
N SER A 55 6.66 -9.39 -2.47
CA SER A 55 5.43 -9.34 -3.28
C SER A 55 4.14 -8.80 -2.63
N ALA A 56 3.76 -7.60 -3.07
CA ALA A 56 2.39 -7.35 -3.52
C ALA A 56 2.09 -8.25 -4.73
N ASN A 57 0.86 -8.74 -4.84
CA ASN A 57 0.33 -9.20 -6.12
C ASN A 57 -1.17 -8.87 -6.16
N GLU A 58 -1.49 -7.89 -7.02
CA GLU A 58 -2.78 -7.77 -7.66
C GLU A 58 -2.94 -8.92 -8.65
N THR A 59 -4.08 -9.60 -8.63
CA THR A 59 -4.69 -10.13 -9.85
C THR A 59 -6.20 -10.07 -9.69
N ALA A 60 -6.82 -9.25 -10.53
CA ALA A 60 -8.23 -9.27 -10.81
C ALA A 60 -8.63 -10.62 -11.43
N ASN A 61 -9.76 -11.18 -11.00
CA ASN A 61 -10.61 -11.89 -11.95
C ASN A 61 -12.07 -11.81 -11.53
N SER A 62 -12.86 -11.30 -12.48
CA SER A 62 -14.30 -11.25 -12.53
C SER A 62 -14.90 -12.64 -12.66
N GLN A 63 -15.95 -12.95 -11.88
CA GLN A 63 -17.05 -13.80 -12.33
C GLN A 63 -18.30 -13.54 -11.49
N ASN A 64 -19.36 -13.21 -12.23
CA ASN A 64 -20.73 -12.97 -11.82
C ASN A 64 -21.42 -14.32 -11.60
N GLU A 65 -21.94 -14.59 -10.40
CA GLU A 65 -22.99 -15.58 -10.20
C GLU A 65 -23.91 -15.18 -9.04
N LYS A 66 -25.18 -15.51 -9.25
CA LYS A 66 -26.40 -14.97 -8.65
C LYS A 66 -26.97 -15.99 -7.67
N CYS A 67 -27.36 -15.58 -6.46
CA CYS A 67 -28.26 -16.35 -5.57
C CYS A 67 -28.83 -15.38 -4.51
N THR A 68 -30.07 -14.89 -4.67
CA THR A 68 -31.34 -15.40 -4.10
C THR A 68 -31.50 -15.24 -2.59
N ASN A 69 -32.62 -14.60 -2.25
CA ASN A 69 -33.09 -14.09 -0.95
C ASN A 69 -33.22 -15.10 0.21
N GLU A 70 -32.86 -14.62 1.41
CA GLU A 70 -33.54 -14.69 2.74
C GLU A 70 -33.93 -16.04 3.40
N PRO A 71 -34.33 -16.09 4.70
CA PRO A 71 -34.02 -15.20 5.87
C PRO A 71 -33.75 -15.96 7.18
N VAL A 72 -33.08 -15.36 8.20
CA VAL A 72 -33.29 -15.75 9.61
C VAL A 72 -33.16 -14.57 10.59
N ARG A 73 -34.33 -14.17 11.12
CA ARG A 73 -34.73 -13.80 12.49
C ARG A 73 -33.78 -12.98 13.38
N ASN A 74 -34.10 -11.70 13.52
CA ASN A 74 -33.82 -10.91 14.71
C ASN A 74 -35.02 -10.94 15.66
N SER A 75 -34.78 -11.33 16.91
CA SER A 75 -35.69 -11.20 18.03
C SER A 75 -35.54 -9.82 18.68
N ASP A 76 -36.64 -9.07 18.65
CA ASP A 76 -37.16 -8.10 19.62
C ASP A 76 -36.18 -7.34 20.53
N ILE A 77 -36.20 -6.01 20.41
CA ILE A 77 -36.70 -5.12 21.49
C ILE A 77 -37.28 -3.85 20.84
N SER A 78 -38.47 -3.51 21.33
CA SER A 78 -39.41 -2.52 20.84
C SER A 78 -39.16 -1.15 21.46
N ILE A 79 -39.23 -0.07 20.67
CA ILE A 79 -39.72 1.22 21.16
C ILE A 79 -40.82 1.70 20.20
N THR A 80 -41.99 1.77 20.79
CA THR A 80 -43.29 2.08 20.22
C THR A 80 -43.45 3.59 20.05
N GLN A 81 -43.82 3.99 18.83
CA GLN A 81 -44.72 5.08 18.45
C GLN A 81 -44.43 6.50 18.95
N SER A 82 -43.97 7.32 18.01
CA SER A 82 -44.72 8.53 17.63
C SER A 82 -44.68 8.64 16.11
N ARG A 83 -45.83 8.44 15.49
CA ARG A 83 -46.06 8.56 14.05
C ARG A 83 -47.23 9.51 13.90
N GLU A 84 -46.92 10.78 13.84
CA GLU A 84 -47.78 11.86 13.33
C GLU A 84 -46.81 12.68 12.46
N GLN A 85 -46.76 12.41 11.16
CA GLN A 85 -47.41 13.27 10.17
C GLN A 85 -47.34 14.76 10.55
N ASP A 86 -46.17 15.35 10.35
CA ASP A 86 -46.11 16.70 9.80
C ASP A 86 -45.30 16.64 8.50
N SER A 87 -46.07 16.68 7.42
CA SER A 87 -45.66 17.14 6.10
C SER A 87 -45.13 18.57 6.17
N ALA A 88 -44.15 18.86 5.32
CA ALA A 88 -43.55 20.18 5.04
C ALA A 88 -42.40 20.60 5.97
N HIS A 89 -41.23 19.99 5.76
CA HIS A 89 -40.01 20.78 5.72
C HIS A 89 -39.68 21.06 4.26
N ASP A 90 -39.68 22.33 3.91
CA ASP A 90 -39.36 22.89 2.60
C ASP A 90 -38.00 22.39 2.09
N ASP A 91 -38.03 21.49 1.10
CA ASP A 91 -36.85 21.05 0.33
C ASP A 91 -36.53 22.12 -0.74
N GLU A 92 -36.38 23.38 -0.32
CA GLU A 92 -36.31 24.54 -1.21
C GLU A 92 -34.92 24.76 -1.83
N ASN A 93 -34.11 23.70 -2.02
CA ASN A 93 -32.87 23.82 -2.78
C ASN A 93 -32.40 22.49 -3.41
N THR A 94 -33.29 21.76 -4.09
CA THR A 94 -32.84 20.72 -5.02
C THR A 94 -32.13 21.40 -6.19
N PHE A 95 -30.80 21.29 -6.25
CA PHE A 95 -30.01 21.87 -7.33
C PHE A 95 -30.55 21.42 -8.70
N ASN A 96 -31.01 22.37 -9.51
CA ASN A 96 -31.49 22.10 -10.86
C ASN A 96 -30.65 22.84 -11.91
N LEU A 97 -30.03 22.07 -12.80
CA LEU A 97 -29.13 22.59 -13.81
C LEU A 97 -29.87 23.41 -14.90
N SER A 98 -31.19 23.24 -15.04
CA SER A 98 -32.01 24.01 -15.99
C SER A 98 -32.07 25.51 -15.70
N ASP A 99 -31.85 25.91 -14.44
CA ASP A 99 -32.13 27.27 -13.97
C ASP A 99 -31.06 28.28 -14.43
N TYR A 100 -29.94 27.78 -14.94
CA TYR A 100 -28.81 28.57 -15.41
C TYR A 100 -28.98 29.08 -16.85
N GLY A 101 -30.08 28.73 -17.53
CA GLY A 101 -30.36 29.15 -18.91
C GLY A 101 -29.26 28.73 -19.88
N LEU A 102 -28.82 27.47 -19.76
CA LEU A 102 -27.77 26.87 -20.57
C LEU A 102 -28.33 26.33 -21.88
N ASN A 103 -27.53 26.39 -22.95
CA ASN A 103 -27.84 25.68 -24.20
C ASN A 103 -27.68 24.16 -24.00
N ASP A 104 -28.33 23.32 -24.82
CA ASP A 104 -28.28 21.85 -24.73
C ASP A 104 -26.83 21.32 -24.72
N MET A 105 -25.97 21.88 -25.56
CA MET A 105 -24.54 21.54 -25.57
C MET A 105 -23.82 21.93 -24.25
N GLN A 106 -24.15 23.08 -23.67
CA GLN A 106 -23.58 23.53 -22.39
C GLN A 106 -24.08 22.66 -21.24
N PHE A 107 -25.37 22.33 -21.24
CA PHE A 107 -26.00 21.46 -20.25
C PHE A 107 -25.34 20.07 -20.26
N ARG A 108 -25.20 19.46 -21.45
CA ARG A 108 -24.48 18.18 -21.60
C ARG A 108 -23.03 18.30 -21.15
N PHE A 109 -22.34 19.39 -21.50
CA PHE A 109 -20.97 19.63 -21.05
C PHE A 109 -20.84 19.66 -19.53
N VAL A 110 -21.74 20.34 -18.81
CA VAL A 110 -21.71 20.38 -17.35
C VAL A 110 -21.95 18.99 -16.76
N ASN A 111 -22.98 18.28 -17.22
CA ASN A 111 -23.25 16.92 -16.73
C ASN A 111 -22.07 15.97 -16.95
N GLU A 112 -21.50 15.98 -18.17
CA GLU A 112 -20.35 15.15 -18.50
C GLU A 112 -19.09 15.53 -17.72
N TYR A 113 -18.92 16.81 -17.40
CA TYR A 113 -17.81 17.30 -16.60
C TYR A 113 -17.92 16.85 -15.14
N LEU A 114 -19.13 16.81 -14.57
CA LEU A 114 -19.33 16.40 -13.17
C LEU A 114 -19.06 14.90 -12.92
N VAL A 115 -18.98 14.09 -13.99
CA VAL A 115 -18.65 12.67 -13.92
C VAL A 115 -17.16 12.45 -13.66
N ASP A 116 -16.27 13.07 -14.44
CA ASP A 116 -14.83 12.78 -14.44
C ASP A 116 -13.92 14.00 -14.20
N LEU A 117 -14.50 15.20 -14.02
CA LEU A 117 -13.82 16.49 -13.89
C LEU A 117 -12.81 16.77 -15.01
N ASN A 118 -13.00 16.15 -16.18
CA ASN A 118 -12.12 16.29 -17.33
C ASN A 118 -12.77 17.16 -18.41
N ARG A 119 -12.30 18.41 -18.52
CA ARG A 119 -12.85 19.39 -19.48
C ARG A 119 -12.83 18.89 -20.92
N THR A 120 -11.70 18.34 -21.37
CA THR A 120 -11.52 17.96 -22.77
C THR A 120 -12.39 16.75 -23.13
N ALA A 121 -12.51 15.79 -22.20
CA ALA A 121 -13.37 14.62 -22.38
C ALA A 121 -14.86 15.00 -22.35
N ALA A 122 -15.26 15.83 -21.40
CA ALA A 122 -16.61 16.34 -21.28
C ALA A 122 -17.06 17.12 -22.53
N TYR A 123 -16.18 17.96 -23.09
CA TYR A 123 -16.46 18.72 -24.32
C TYR A 123 -16.73 17.81 -25.52
N LYS A 124 -15.95 16.73 -25.66
CA LYS A 124 -16.15 15.75 -26.74
C LYS A 124 -17.48 15.00 -26.57
N ARG A 125 -17.76 14.49 -25.37
CA ARG A 125 -19.02 13.77 -25.08
C ARG A 125 -20.26 14.66 -25.24
N ALA A 126 -20.13 15.95 -24.96
CA ALA A 126 -21.19 16.94 -25.19
C ALA A 126 -21.43 17.30 -26.67
N GLY A 127 -20.69 16.71 -27.61
CA GLY A 127 -20.83 16.97 -29.06
C GLY A 127 -19.91 18.06 -29.60
N GLY A 128 -18.83 18.40 -28.89
CA GLY A 128 -17.84 19.39 -29.31
C GLY A 128 -16.97 18.89 -30.47
N ASN A 129 -16.86 19.71 -31.51
CA ASN A 129 -16.04 19.42 -32.68
C ASN A 129 -14.55 19.66 -32.44
N GLY A 130 -13.71 18.80 -33.01
CA GLY A 130 -12.25 18.94 -33.04
C GLY A 130 -11.50 17.81 -32.33
N GLU A 131 -10.27 17.57 -32.78
CA GLU A 131 -9.36 16.58 -32.19
C GLU A 131 -8.15 17.26 -31.55
N GLY A 132 -7.50 16.55 -30.61
CA GLY A 132 -6.31 17.01 -29.91
C GLY A 132 -6.44 18.43 -29.33
N ASN A 133 -5.57 19.32 -29.79
CA ASN A 133 -5.46 20.70 -29.29
C ASN A 133 -6.73 21.52 -29.54
N THR A 134 -7.43 21.29 -30.66
CA THR A 134 -8.67 22.03 -30.99
C THR A 134 -9.77 21.76 -29.96
N ALA A 135 -9.92 20.49 -29.53
CA ALA A 135 -10.88 20.11 -28.48
C ALA A 135 -10.52 20.74 -27.13
N TYR A 136 -9.23 20.81 -26.79
CA TYR A 136 -8.76 21.42 -25.56
C TYR A 136 -9.09 22.92 -25.50
N VAL A 137 -8.82 23.66 -26.59
CA VAL A 137 -9.14 25.10 -26.66
C VAL A 137 -10.65 25.32 -26.59
N GLY A 138 -11.44 24.50 -27.30
CA GLY A 138 -12.90 24.54 -27.23
C GLY A 138 -13.43 24.30 -25.82
N ALA A 139 -12.96 23.25 -25.15
CA ALA A 139 -13.30 22.92 -23.78
C ALA A 139 -12.92 24.03 -22.79
N SER A 140 -11.75 24.64 -22.97
CA SER A 140 -11.27 25.74 -22.11
C SER A 140 -12.15 26.98 -22.26
N ARG A 141 -12.57 27.31 -23.49
CA ARG A 141 -13.53 28.40 -23.75
C ARG A 141 -14.90 28.12 -23.12
N MET A 142 -15.40 26.89 -23.24
CA MET A 142 -16.68 26.47 -22.64
C MET A 142 -16.64 26.60 -21.11
N TYR A 143 -15.56 26.11 -20.49
CA TYR A 143 -15.38 26.16 -19.03
C TYR A 143 -15.23 27.59 -18.47
N ARG A 144 -14.67 28.51 -19.26
CA ARG A 144 -14.54 29.94 -18.89
C ARG A 144 -15.83 30.74 -19.07
N ASN A 145 -16.85 30.20 -19.74
CA ASN A 145 -18.13 30.88 -19.86
C ASN A 145 -18.76 31.05 -18.47
N ALA A 146 -19.13 32.27 -18.09
CA ALA A 146 -19.58 32.58 -16.74
C ALA A 146 -20.79 31.76 -16.28
N LYS A 147 -21.77 31.49 -17.18
CA LYS A 147 -22.96 30.70 -16.85
C LYS A 147 -22.62 29.24 -16.62
N VAL A 148 -21.80 28.67 -17.50
CA VAL A 148 -21.33 27.28 -17.41
C VAL A 148 -20.48 27.08 -16.15
N ASN A 149 -19.56 28.01 -15.88
CA ASN A 149 -18.70 27.96 -14.71
C ASN A 149 -19.50 28.03 -13.42
N ARG A 150 -20.46 28.96 -13.33
CA ARG A 150 -21.36 29.08 -12.18
C ARG A 150 -22.16 27.80 -11.96
N ALA A 151 -22.74 27.24 -13.01
CA ALA A 151 -23.48 25.98 -12.93
C ALA A 151 -22.62 24.81 -12.44
N ILE A 152 -21.36 24.71 -12.89
CA ILE A 152 -20.40 23.70 -12.42
C ILE A 152 -20.08 23.92 -10.93
N THR A 153 -19.77 25.15 -10.53
CA THR A 153 -19.43 25.48 -9.14
C THR A 153 -20.59 25.16 -8.20
N ASP A 154 -21.81 25.58 -8.55
CA ASP A 154 -23.00 25.35 -7.74
C ASP A 154 -23.36 23.85 -7.69
N ALA A 155 -23.16 23.10 -8.79
CA ALA A 155 -23.34 21.64 -8.81
C ALA A 155 -22.32 20.91 -7.94
N LEU A 156 -21.06 21.37 -7.93
CA LEU A 156 -20.01 20.80 -7.07
C LEU A 156 -20.30 21.09 -5.60
N ALA A 157 -20.76 22.31 -5.28
CA ALA A 157 -21.16 22.69 -3.93
C ALA A 157 -22.39 21.89 -3.45
N ASP A 158 -23.36 21.62 -4.33
CA ASP A 158 -24.48 20.75 -4.00
C ASP A 158 -24.06 19.30 -3.79
N ARG A 159 -23.15 18.79 -4.64
CA ARG A 159 -22.55 17.46 -4.44
C ARG A 159 -21.84 17.38 -3.10
N GLU A 160 -21.04 18.38 -2.73
CA GLU A 160 -20.35 18.48 -1.44
C GLU A 160 -21.34 18.51 -0.28
N ARG A 161 -22.42 19.30 -0.36
CA ARG A 161 -23.50 19.35 0.63
C ARG A 161 -24.18 17.99 0.80
N ARG A 162 -24.47 17.31 -0.31
CA ARG A 162 -25.13 15.99 -0.33
C ARG A 162 -24.22 14.90 0.21
N THR A 163 -22.92 14.92 -0.10
CA THR A 163 -21.97 13.90 0.37
C THR A 163 -21.40 14.19 1.76
N GLN A 164 -21.46 15.44 2.23
CA GLN A 164 -20.81 15.90 3.48
C GLN A 164 -19.33 15.52 3.53
N ILE A 165 -18.65 15.64 2.38
CA ILE A 165 -17.22 15.35 2.24
C ILE A 165 -16.60 16.56 1.56
N THR A 166 -15.99 17.42 2.36
CA THR A 166 -15.26 18.60 1.92
C THR A 166 -13.79 18.27 1.66
N GLN A 167 -13.11 19.12 0.89
CA GLN A 167 -11.67 18.96 0.66
C GLN A 167 -10.87 19.06 1.97
N ASP A 168 -11.26 19.96 2.87
CA ASP A 168 -10.63 20.15 4.18
C ASP A 168 -10.83 18.94 5.09
N GLU A 169 -11.99 18.28 5.04
CA GLU A 169 -12.24 17.04 5.77
C GLU A 169 -11.35 15.90 5.27
N VAL A 170 -11.21 15.73 3.95
CA VAL A 170 -10.30 14.72 3.38
C VAL A 170 -8.86 15.01 3.75
N LEU A 171 -8.44 16.28 3.70
CA LEU A 171 -7.12 16.70 4.11
C LEU A 171 -6.86 16.39 5.60
N LYS A 172 -7.84 16.65 6.46
CA LYS A 172 -7.79 16.31 7.89
C LYS A 172 -7.66 14.81 8.11
N LEU A 173 -8.40 14.00 7.35
CA LEU A 173 -8.29 12.53 7.43
C LEU A 173 -6.88 12.04 7.04
N TRP A 174 -6.29 12.59 5.97
CA TRP A 174 -4.91 12.26 5.60
C TRP A 174 -3.90 12.73 6.63
N TRP A 175 -4.10 13.94 7.18
CA TRP A 175 -3.25 14.46 8.25
C TRP A 175 -3.29 13.56 9.49
N ASP A 176 -4.48 13.17 9.94
CA ASP A 176 -4.64 12.29 11.09
C ASP A 176 -3.97 10.93 10.88
N ILE A 177 -4.04 10.35 9.68
CA ILE A 177 -3.29 9.12 9.37
C ILE A 177 -1.79 9.38 9.38
N ALA A 178 -1.34 10.45 8.74
CA ALA A 178 0.07 10.79 8.61
C ALA A 178 0.73 11.01 9.97
N THR A 179 0.03 11.64 10.92
CA THR A 179 0.58 12.00 12.24
C THR A 179 0.13 11.12 13.39
N ALA A 180 -0.60 10.04 13.13
CA ALA A 180 -1.03 9.10 14.17
C ALA A 180 0.17 8.49 14.91
N ASP A 181 0.08 8.42 16.25
CA ASP A 181 1.06 7.70 17.06
C ASP A 181 0.79 6.19 16.96
N VAL A 182 1.81 5.45 16.52
CA VAL A 182 1.75 3.99 16.37
C VAL A 182 1.71 3.30 17.74
N ASN A 183 2.25 3.93 18.79
CA ASN A 183 2.26 3.38 20.14
C ASN A 183 0.86 3.29 20.76
N GLU A 184 -0.11 4.09 20.28
CA GLU A 184 -1.52 3.93 20.68
C GLU A 184 -2.13 2.61 20.18
N ILE A 185 -1.50 1.94 19.21
CA ILE A 185 -1.96 0.67 18.65
C ILE A 185 -1.08 -0.48 19.15
N THR A 186 0.24 -0.33 19.05
CA THR A 186 1.20 -1.38 19.39
C THR A 186 2.45 -0.82 20.04
N GLU A 187 2.92 -1.47 21.09
CA GLU A 187 4.12 -1.06 21.81
C GLU A 187 5.10 -2.23 21.99
N TYR A 188 6.38 -1.91 22.08
CA TYR A 188 7.39 -2.84 22.55
C TYR A 188 7.78 -2.50 23.99
N ARG A 189 7.20 -3.23 24.96
CA ARG A 189 7.42 -2.98 26.39
C ARG A 189 8.61 -3.80 26.90
N ARG A 190 9.45 -3.20 27.74
CA ARG A 190 10.49 -3.88 28.50
C ARG A 190 9.98 -4.10 29.91
N LEU A 191 9.64 -5.34 30.23
CA LEU A 191 8.97 -5.68 31.49
C LEU A 191 9.86 -6.58 32.34
N CYS A 192 9.49 -6.77 33.61
CA CYS A 192 10.29 -7.55 34.53
C CYS A 192 10.49 -9.00 34.06
N CYS A 193 11.64 -9.58 34.42
CA CYS A 193 11.85 -11.02 34.24
C CYS A 193 11.34 -11.77 35.47
N ARG A 194 11.19 -13.10 35.35
CA ARG A 194 10.76 -14.00 36.44
C ARG A 194 11.60 -13.95 37.73
N HIS A 195 12.71 -13.22 37.75
CA HIS A 195 13.62 -13.13 38.87
C HIS A 195 13.82 -11.69 39.37
N CYS A 196 13.19 -10.69 38.74
CA CYS A 196 13.40 -9.28 39.07
C CYS A 196 12.98 -8.96 40.51
N TRP A 197 11.83 -9.49 40.91
CA TRP A 197 11.19 -9.14 42.16
C TRP A 197 11.06 -10.33 43.12
N GLY A 198 11.63 -11.49 42.77
CA GLY A 198 11.69 -12.64 43.66
C GLY A 198 12.70 -12.44 44.79
N PHE A 199 12.46 -13.06 45.95
CA PHE A 199 13.37 -12.99 47.09
C PHE A 199 14.78 -13.45 46.71
N GLY A 200 15.78 -12.58 46.94
CA GLY A 200 17.17 -12.85 46.57
C GLY A 200 17.37 -13.08 45.06
N PHE A 201 16.52 -12.50 44.20
CA PHE A 201 16.51 -12.69 42.75
C PHE A 201 16.32 -14.15 42.31
N GLN A 202 15.63 -14.94 43.13
CA GLN A 202 15.21 -16.29 42.76
C GLN A 202 13.96 -16.25 41.87
N TYR A 203 13.63 -17.39 41.25
CA TYR A 203 12.46 -17.51 40.39
C TYR A 203 11.17 -17.26 41.20
N GLN A 204 10.40 -16.26 40.79
CA GLN A 204 9.14 -15.88 41.38
C GLN A 204 7.98 -16.53 40.64
N TRP A 205 7.13 -17.21 41.42
CA TRP A 205 5.90 -17.84 40.93
C TRP A 205 4.77 -16.81 40.89
N ARG A 206 3.82 -16.96 39.99
CA ARG A 206 2.62 -16.12 39.93
C ARG A 206 1.73 -16.41 41.13
N ASP A 207 1.46 -17.68 41.36
CA ASP A 207 0.56 -18.18 42.40
C ASP A 207 0.98 -19.61 42.82
N ALA A 208 0.34 -20.13 43.87
CA ALA A 208 0.59 -21.48 44.36
C ALA A 208 0.25 -22.56 43.31
N VAL A 209 -0.71 -22.29 42.43
CA VAL A 209 -1.16 -23.22 41.39
C VAL A 209 -0.06 -23.42 40.36
N GLU A 210 0.58 -22.36 39.88
CA GLU A 210 1.70 -22.45 38.93
C GLU A 210 2.85 -23.29 39.51
N PHE A 211 3.15 -23.15 40.80
CA PHE A 211 4.19 -23.94 41.46
C PHE A 211 3.81 -25.42 41.56
N GLU A 212 2.57 -25.73 41.96
CA GLU A 212 2.07 -27.11 42.04
C GLU A 212 2.05 -27.79 40.67
N GLU A 213 1.58 -27.10 39.62
CA GLU A 213 1.62 -27.58 38.24
C GLU A 213 3.06 -27.87 37.79
N ALA A 214 4.00 -26.96 38.09
CA ALA A 214 5.41 -27.17 37.77
C ALA A 214 6.02 -28.37 38.52
N LYS A 215 5.60 -28.64 39.77
CA LYS A 215 6.00 -29.83 40.53
C LYS A 215 5.47 -31.12 39.91
N GLN A 216 4.20 -31.12 39.50
CA GLN A 216 3.57 -32.26 38.82
C GLN A 216 4.30 -32.54 37.50
N GLU A 217 4.51 -31.50 36.68
CA GLU A 217 5.24 -31.63 35.41
C GLU A 217 6.66 -32.16 35.62
N ALA A 218 7.37 -31.67 36.64
CA ALA A 218 8.71 -32.16 36.98
C ALA A 218 8.68 -33.65 37.37
N THR A 219 7.67 -34.07 38.13
CA THR A 219 7.50 -35.47 38.55
C THR A 219 7.22 -36.38 37.35
N GLU A 220 6.27 -36.00 36.49
CA GLU A 220 5.93 -36.72 35.27
C GLU A 220 7.12 -36.87 34.33
N LYS A 221 7.90 -35.79 34.16
CA LYS A 221 9.10 -35.76 33.33
C LYS A 221 10.34 -36.30 34.04
N LYS A 222 10.20 -36.79 35.28
CA LYS A 222 11.30 -37.28 36.13
C LYS A 222 12.47 -36.29 36.22
N LYS A 223 12.14 -34.99 36.23
CA LYS A 223 13.07 -33.89 36.40
C LYS A 223 13.18 -33.51 37.88
N ARG A 224 14.21 -32.73 38.18
CA ARG A 224 14.36 -32.11 39.50
C ARG A 224 13.15 -31.23 39.81
N GLU A 225 12.65 -31.36 41.03
CA GLU A 225 11.56 -30.55 41.55
C GLU A 225 11.92 -29.05 41.55
N PRO A 226 10.99 -28.17 41.13
CA PRO A 226 11.20 -26.73 41.22
C PRO A 226 11.38 -26.28 42.67
N LEU A 227 12.14 -25.19 42.87
CA LEU A 227 12.37 -24.62 44.19
C LEU A 227 11.36 -23.50 44.48
N ASP A 228 10.80 -23.50 45.68
CA ASP A 228 9.93 -22.44 46.18
C ASP A 228 10.68 -21.50 47.14
N VAL A 229 11.60 -20.71 46.57
CA VAL A 229 12.44 -19.78 47.35
C VAL A 229 12.28 -18.33 46.92
N GLY A 230 11.80 -18.08 45.70
CA GLY A 230 11.61 -16.71 45.17
C GLY A 230 10.28 -16.07 45.55
N GLY A 231 9.36 -16.82 46.16
CA GLY A 231 8.04 -16.34 46.56
C GLY A 231 7.02 -16.30 45.41
N TYR A 232 5.83 -15.81 45.75
CA TYR A 232 4.66 -15.73 44.88
C TYR A 232 4.33 -14.29 44.47
N GLY A 233 3.35 -14.09 43.59
CA GLY A 233 2.89 -12.77 43.15
C GLY A 233 3.70 -12.17 41.99
N TYR A 234 4.28 -13.00 41.13
CA TYR A 234 4.90 -12.53 39.90
C TYR A 234 3.89 -11.82 39.00
N ASP A 235 4.17 -10.55 38.68
CA ASP A 235 3.42 -9.72 37.73
C ASP A 235 4.36 -9.32 36.59
N ASP A 236 4.06 -9.81 35.39
CA ASP A 236 4.89 -9.57 34.21
C ASP A 236 4.67 -8.20 33.57
N THR A 237 3.81 -7.37 34.13
CA THR A 237 3.57 -5.99 33.71
C THR A 237 4.42 -4.98 34.48
N LEU A 238 5.09 -5.40 35.55
CA LEU A 238 5.96 -4.54 36.35
C LEU A 238 7.22 -4.12 35.58
N ASP A 239 7.75 -2.96 35.95
CA ASP A 239 9.03 -2.50 35.45
C ASP A 239 10.17 -3.46 35.83
N PRO A 240 11.23 -3.58 35.00
CA PRO A 240 12.40 -4.36 35.34
C PRO A 240 13.09 -3.81 36.59
N ASN A 241 13.46 -4.69 37.52
CA ASN A 241 14.28 -4.29 38.66
C ASN A 241 15.70 -3.93 38.16
N PRO A 242 16.18 -2.67 38.33
CA PRO A 242 17.49 -2.22 37.85
C PRO A 242 18.65 -3.07 38.38
N GLU A 243 18.52 -3.58 39.60
CA GLU A 243 19.54 -4.37 40.29
C GLU A 243 19.45 -5.87 39.98
N CYS A 244 18.51 -6.29 39.12
CA CYS A 244 18.32 -7.72 38.84
C CYS A 244 19.57 -8.30 38.14
N PRO A 245 20.30 -9.25 38.76
CA PRO A 245 21.50 -9.83 38.18
C PRO A 245 21.19 -10.80 37.04
N ARG A 246 19.91 -11.19 36.87
CA ARG A 246 19.49 -12.14 35.82
C ARG A 246 19.26 -11.44 34.48
N CYS A 247 18.65 -10.24 34.49
CA CYS A 247 18.44 -9.45 33.28
C CYS A 247 19.29 -8.18 33.22
N ASN A 248 20.13 -7.92 34.23
CA ASN A 248 20.95 -6.71 34.40
C ASN A 248 20.13 -5.42 34.27
N GLY A 249 18.95 -5.38 34.90
CA GLY A 249 18.04 -4.24 34.82
C GLY A 249 17.34 -4.03 33.47
N ARG A 250 17.62 -4.85 32.45
CA ARG A 250 17.06 -4.64 31.09
C ARG A 250 15.67 -5.22 30.89
N GLY A 251 15.26 -6.15 31.74
CA GLY A 251 13.98 -6.85 31.61
C GLY A 251 13.88 -7.75 30.36
N VAL A 252 12.66 -8.18 30.09
CA VAL A 252 12.27 -9.00 28.93
C VAL A 252 11.39 -8.14 28.02
N GLY A 253 11.75 -8.08 26.74
CA GLY A 253 10.95 -7.34 25.77
C GLY A 253 9.73 -8.14 25.33
N ARG A 254 8.56 -7.51 25.34
CA ARG A 254 7.29 -8.10 24.95
C ARG A 254 6.54 -7.14 24.03
N ALA A 255 5.98 -7.67 22.96
CA ALA A 255 5.04 -6.91 22.14
C ALA A 255 3.72 -6.79 22.92
N HIS A 256 3.20 -5.58 23.01
CA HIS A 256 1.89 -5.28 23.58
C HIS A 256 1.01 -4.68 22.49
N PHE A 257 -0.19 -5.23 22.36
CA PHE A 257 -1.18 -4.78 21.41
C PHE A 257 -2.36 -4.23 22.21
N HIS A 258 -2.69 -2.96 22.00
CA HIS A 258 -3.83 -2.34 22.64
C HIS A 258 -5.14 -2.90 22.10
N ASP A 259 -6.22 -2.83 22.88
CA ASP A 259 -7.52 -3.31 22.44
C ASP A 259 -8.06 -2.41 21.32
N THR A 260 -8.25 -3.03 20.15
CA THR A 260 -8.74 -2.32 18.96
C THR A 260 -10.14 -1.71 19.11
N ARG A 261 -10.93 -2.18 20.09
CA ARG A 261 -12.26 -1.63 20.41
C ARG A 261 -12.18 -0.24 21.05
N ASP A 262 -11.06 0.05 21.71
CA ASP A 262 -10.85 1.30 22.44
C ASP A 262 -10.12 2.35 21.59
N LEU A 263 -9.69 1.99 20.38
CA LEU A 263 -9.04 2.91 19.44
C LEU A 263 -10.02 4.00 18.98
N THR A 264 -9.59 5.25 19.14
CA THR A 264 -10.32 6.44 18.67
C THR A 264 -9.41 7.36 17.85
N GLY A 265 -9.98 8.44 17.29
CA GLY A 265 -9.20 9.50 16.64
C GLY A 265 -8.26 9.03 15.53
N ALA A 266 -7.03 9.54 15.57
CA ALA A 266 -5.98 9.31 14.57
C ALA A 266 -5.51 7.84 14.56
N ALA A 267 -5.28 7.23 15.72
CA ALA A 267 -4.88 5.83 15.83
C ALA A 267 -5.93 4.88 15.23
N ARG A 268 -7.23 5.15 15.45
CA ARG A 268 -8.31 4.39 14.82
C ARG A 268 -8.32 4.49 13.29
N ARG A 269 -7.95 5.65 12.75
CA ARG A 269 -7.84 5.86 11.30
C ARG A 269 -6.60 5.19 10.70
N LEU A 270 -5.51 5.17 11.46
CA LEU A 270 -4.27 4.48 11.08
C LEU A 270 -4.44 2.96 11.07
N PHE A 271 -5.19 2.40 12.02
CA PHE A 271 -5.45 0.97 12.09
C PHE A 271 -6.21 0.46 10.84
N ALA A 272 -5.61 -0.48 10.12
CA ALA A 272 -6.18 -1.08 8.92
C ALA A 272 -6.74 -2.49 9.16
N GLY A 273 -6.17 -3.23 10.12
CA GLY A 273 -6.65 -4.56 10.48
C GLY A 273 -5.62 -5.38 11.23
N VAL A 274 -5.94 -6.67 11.41
CA VAL A 274 -5.07 -7.64 12.08
C VAL A 274 -4.98 -8.89 11.22
N LYS A 275 -3.80 -9.51 11.20
CA LYS A 275 -3.56 -10.79 10.57
C LYS A 275 -3.01 -11.78 11.59
N GLU A 276 -3.72 -12.88 11.77
CA GLU A 276 -3.29 -13.99 12.61
C GLU A 276 -2.48 -14.99 11.78
N GLY A 277 -1.23 -15.21 12.19
CA GLY A 277 -0.33 -16.15 11.56
C GLY A 277 0.21 -17.19 12.52
N LYS A 278 0.95 -18.16 11.98
CA LYS A 278 1.62 -19.22 12.78
C LYS A 278 2.56 -18.64 13.86
N PHE A 279 3.11 -17.46 13.63
CA PHE A 279 4.09 -16.80 14.51
C PHE A 279 3.46 -15.74 15.43
N GLY A 280 2.13 -15.63 15.44
CA GLY A 280 1.41 -14.65 16.26
C GLY A 280 0.61 -13.65 15.42
N ILE A 281 0.30 -12.53 16.05
CA ILE A 281 -0.57 -11.48 15.54
C ILE A 281 0.26 -10.38 14.88
N GLU A 282 -0.09 -10.02 13.65
CA GLU A 282 0.48 -8.89 12.91
C GLU A 282 -0.58 -7.78 12.80
N VAL A 283 -0.27 -6.60 13.33
CA VAL A 283 -1.13 -5.42 13.16
C VAL A 283 -0.79 -4.72 11.85
N ILE A 284 -1.82 -4.48 11.05
CA ILE A 284 -1.69 -3.80 9.76
C ILE A 284 -2.11 -2.35 9.95
N THR A 285 -1.22 -1.44 9.59
CA THR A 285 -1.47 0.01 9.57
C THR A 285 -1.61 0.52 8.14
N ARG A 286 -2.27 1.66 7.97
CA ARG A 286 -2.30 2.41 6.71
C ARG A 286 -0.92 3.05 6.46
N ASN A 287 -0.65 3.38 5.19
CA ASN A 287 0.60 4.01 4.80
C ASN A 287 0.62 5.50 5.20
N GLN A 288 1.42 5.84 6.22
CA GLN A 288 1.57 7.21 6.74
C GLN A 288 2.33 8.12 5.77
N ASP A 289 3.34 7.58 5.08
CA ASP A 289 4.15 8.35 4.12
C ASP A 289 3.33 8.76 2.90
N ASP A 290 2.48 7.85 2.39
CA ASP A 290 1.58 8.16 1.29
C ASP A 290 0.53 9.20 1.71
N ALA A 291 -0.01 9.09 2.92
CA ALA A 291 -0.94 10.09 3.45
C ALA A 291 -0.28 11.48 3.56
N LEU A 292 0.95 11.54 4.08
CA LEU A 292 1.72 12.78 4.17
C LEU A 292 2.04 13.36 2.79
N LYS A 293 2.34 12.50 1.81
CA LYS A 293 2.56 12.91 0.43
C LYS A 293 1.30 13.52 -0.19
N MET A 294 0.12 12.98 0.09
CA MET A 294 -1.15 13.57 -0.38
C MET A 294 -1.39 14.95 0.23
N VAL A 295 -1.11 15.13 1.53
CA VAL A 295 -1.16 16.43 2.20
C VAL A 295 -0.19 17.41 1.54
N ALA A 296 1.07 17.01 1.34
CA ALA A 296 2.09 17.85 0.73
C ALA A 296 1.76 18.25 -0.72
N GLN A 297 1.15 17.35 -1.50
CA GLN A 297 0.66 17.64 -2.85
C GLN A 297 -0.48 18.66 -2.81
N HIS A 298 -1.43 18.52 -1.89
CA HIS A 298 -2.53 19.47 -1.74
C HIS A 298 -2.04 20.87 -1.37
N LEU A 299 -1.02 20.96 -0.50
CA LEU A 299 -0.37 22.22 -0.12
C LEU A 299 0.59 22.78 -1.19
N GLY A 300 0.74 22.12 -2.34
CA GLY A 300 1.62 22.55 -3.43
C GLY A 300 3.12 22.40 -3.16
N MET A 301 3.51 21.64 -2.13
CA MET A 301 4.90 21.39 -1.77
C MET A 301 5.59 20.40 -2.73
N VAL A 302 4.80 19.56 -3.43
CA VAL A 302 5.29 18.57 -4.38
C VAL A 302 4.89 19.00 -5.80
N LYS A 303 5.89 19.22 -6.67
CA LYS A 303 5.65 19.53 -8.09
C LYS A 303 5.35 18.23 -8.85
N ASN A 304 4.12 18.08 -9.35
CA ASN A 304 3.70 16.91 -10.12
C ASN A 304 4.14 16.95 -11.60
N ARG A 305 4.50 18.15 -12.12
CA ARG A 305 4.90 18.34 -13.52
C ARG A 305 5.96 19.44 -13.63
N THR A 306 7.15 19.08 -14.10
CA THR A 306 8.17 20.03 -14.54
C THR A 306 7.93 20.30 -16.02
N GLU A 307 7.38 21.47 -16.35
CA GLU A 307 7.24 21.90 -17.74
C GLU A 307 8.57 22.49 -18.20
N HIS A 308 9.24 21.82 -19.14
CA HIS A 308 10.38 22.38 -19.84
C HIS A 308 9.85 23.36 -20.89
N THR A 309 10.11 24.65 -20.69
CA THR A 309 9.82 25.70 -21.66
C THR A 309 11.11 26.34 -22.14
N GLY A 310 11.11 26.86 -23.36
CA GLY A 310 12.23 27.65 -23.89
C GLY A 310 12.41 28.95 -23.12
N LYS A 311 13.46 29.72 -23.46
CA LYS A 311 13.75 31.02 -22.83
C LYS A 311 12.48 31.90 -22.79
N ASN A 312 12.14 32.41 -21.61
CA ASN A 312 10.93 33.20 -21.34
C ASN A 312 9.58 32.48 -21.56
N GLY A 313 9.51 31.16 -21.38
CA GLY A 313 8.26 30.41 -21.53
C GLY A 313 7.86 30.13 -22.98
N GLY A 314 8.76 30.38 -23.94
CA GLY A 314 8.53 30.14 -25.36
C GLY A 314 8.61 28.66 -25.75
N PRO A 315 8.27 28.32 -27.02
CA PRO A 315 8.48 26.98 -27.56
C PRO A 315 9.94 26.54 -27.40
N ILE A 316 10.15 25.25 -27.15
CA ILE A 316 11.50 24.67 -27.15
C ILE A 316 12.05 24.79 -28.57
N GLN A 317 13.11 25.56 -28.73
CA GLN A 317 13.82 25.67 -30.00
C GLN A 317 14.54 24.35 -30.23
N TYR A 318 14.27 23.71 -31.37
CA TYR A 318 15.08 22.62 -31.89
C TYR A 318 15.81 23.14 -33.12
N GLU A 319 17.11 22.87 -33.18
CA GLU A 319 17.90 23.06 -34.39
C GLU A 319 18.25 21.67 -34.90
N ASP A 320 17.99 21.42 -36.18
CA ASP A 320 18.38 20.17 -36.83
C ASP A 320 19.90 20.18 -36.95
N ILE A 321 20.55 19.33 -36.17
CA ILE A 321 21.99 19.18 -36.16
C ILE A 321 22.38 18.29 -37.34
N SER A 322 23.44 18.63 -38.06
CA SER A 322 23.94 17.79 -39.15
C SER A 322 24.42 16.42 -38.63
N ASP A 323 24.31 15.36 -39.43
CA ASP A 323 24.71 14.00 -39.01
C ASP A 323 26.16 13.94 -38.49
N SER A 324 27.08 14.72 -39.09
CA SER A 324 28.47 14.83 -38.64
C SER A 324 28.63 15.44 -37.25
N GLU A 325 27.78 16.41 -36.93
CA GLU A 325 27.83 17.20 -35.71
C GLU A 325 27.05 16.51 -34.58
N LEU A 326 26.03 15.72 -34.95
CA LEU A 326 25.41 14.71 -34.08
C LEU A 326 26.43 13.63 -33.70
N GLU A 327 27.21 13.09 -34.64
CA GLU A 327 28.27 12.11 -34.35
C GLU A 327 29.35 12.67 -33.42
N GLU A 328 29.74 13.94 -33.59
CA GLU A 328 30.72 14.60 -32.73
C GLU A 328 30.18 14.81 -31.31
N ARG A 329 28.93 15.30 -31.17
CA ARG A 329 28.23 15.43 -29.88
C ARG A 329 28.04 14.08 -29.18
N LEU A 330 27.68 13.03 -29.92
CA LEU A 330 27.57 11.68 -29.38
C LEU A 330 28.92 11.17 -28.88
N ARG A 331 30.01 11.47 -29.60
CA ARG A 331 31.39 11.12 -29.22
C ARG A 331 31.84 11.85 -27.95
N GLU A 332 31.49 13.13 -27.79
CA GLU A 332 31.71 13.91 -26.56
C GLU A 332 30.92 13.35 -25.37
N LEU A 333 29.68 12.91 -25.61
CA LEU A 333 28.83 12.25 -24.61
C LEU A 333 29.25 10.79 -24.32
N GLY A 334 30.32 10.31 -24.96
CA GLY A 334 30.89 8.97 -24.74
C GLY A 334 30.28 7.85 -25.58
N TYR A 335 29.28 8.14 -26.41
CA TYR A 335 28.70 7.20 -27.38
C TYR A 335 29.54 7.23 -28.67
N GLY A 336 30.52 6.32 -28.77
CA GLY A 336 31.41 6.24 -29.93
C GLY A 336 32.77 5.60 -29.68
N ARG A 337 33.10 5.28 -28.43
CA ARG A 337 34.23 4.39 -28.13
C ARG A 337 33.79 2.93 -28.29
N ASN A 338 33.79 2.44 -29.53
CA ASN A 338 34.18 1.07 -29.92
C ASN A 338 33.94 0.88 -31.43
N LYS A 339 34.95 1.26 -32.22
CA LYS A 339 34.96 1.15 -33.69
C LYS A 339 35.13 -0.31 -34.19
N SER A 340 35.07 -1.30 -33.30
CA SER A 340 35.42 -2.70 -33.60
C SER A 340 34.23 -3.63 -33.87
N GLN A 341 32.98 -3.15 -33.89
CA GLN A 341 31.80 -4.04 -34.08
C GLN A 341 30.98 -3.80 -35.35
N LEU A 342 31.35 -2.84 -36.22
CA LEU A 342 30.61 -2.57 -37.46
C LEU A 342 31.25 -3.14 -38.73
N ASN A 343 32.49 -3.61 -38.68
CA ASN A 343 33.18 -4.19 -39.85
C ASN A 343 32.97 -5.71 -40.02
N GLU A 344 32.33 -6.40 -39.07
CA GLU A 344 32.09 -7.86 -39.18
C GLU A 344 30.81 -8.24 -39.94
N LYS A 345 30.07 -7.29 -40.53
CA LYS A 345 28.81 -7.58 -41.24
C LYS A 345 28.78 -7.18 -42.71
N LEU A 346 29.93 -6.88 -43.34
CA LEU A 346 29.99 -6.51 -44.76
C LEU A 346 30.98 -7.29 -45.62
N THR A 347 31.47 -8.44 -45.14
CA THR A 347 32.16 -9.39 -46.02
C THR A 347 31.77 -10.81 -45.64
N ASP A 348 30.67 -11.28 -46.20
CA ASP A 348 30.57 -12.65 -46.71
C ASP A 348 29.67 -12.58 -47.94
N SER A 349 30.31 -12.80 -49.09
CA SER A 349 29.70 -13.08 -50.40
C SER A 349 29.29 -14.55 -50.49
#